data_AF-A0A0F9FLA1-F1
#
_entry.id   AF-A0A0F9FLA1-F1
#
_cell.length_a   1.000
_cell.length_b   1.000
_cell.length_c   1.000
_cell.angle_alpha   90.00
_cell.angle_beta   90.00
_cell.angle_gamma   90.00
#
_symmetry.space_group_name_H-M   'P 1'
#
loop_
_entity.id
_entity.type
_entity.pdbx_description
1 polymer ?
#
loop_
_entity_poly.entity_id
_entity_poly.type
_entity_poly.pdbx_seq_one_letter_code
_entity_poly.pdbx_strand_id
1 'polypeptide(L)' 'MLIDLRIDEIAELRIDDSTIFMVWGERNDEGTLIIKSEMKHEN' A
#
# COMPACT_ATOMS: atom_id res chain seq x y z
N MET A 1 -2.84 -15.77 -2.76
CA MET A 1 -2.75 -14.51 -3.53
C MET A 1 -1.47 -13.83 -3.10
N LEU A 2 -0.58 -13.51 -4.04
CA LEU A 2 0.66 -12.80 -3.77
C LEU A 2 0.53 -11.40 -4.39
N ILE A 3 0.71 -10.36 -3.59
CA ILE A 3 0.78 -8.97 -4.06
C ILE A 3 2.26 -8.65 -4.18
N ASP A 4 2.74 -8.56 -5.42
CA ASP A 4 4.10 -8.13 -5.73
C ASP A 4 4.11 -6.61 -5.84
N LEU A 5 4.86 -5.96 -4.96
CA LEU A 5 4.81 -4.52 -4.75
C LEU A 5 6.21 -3.97 -5.06
N ARG A 6 6.35 -3.29 -6.19
CA ARG A 6 7.62 -2.69 -6.57
C ARG A 6 7.77 -1.33 -5.89
N ILE A 7 9.02 -0.91 -5.73
CA ILE A 7 9.33 0.42 -5.20
C ILE A 7 8.69 1.46 -6.12
N ASP A 8 8.10 2.50 -5.53
CA ASP A 8 7.33 3.56 -6.19
C ASP A 8 5.94 3.14 -6.72
N GLU A 9 5.50 1.91 -6.48
CA GLU A 9 4.13 1.47 -6.75
C GLU A 9 3.28 1.51 -5.48
N ILE A 10 1.99 1.85 -5.63
CA ILE A 10 0.97 1.71 -4.59
C ILE A 10 0.10 0.51 -4.97
N ALA A 11 -0.01 -0.47 -4.08
CA ALA A 11 -0.99 -1.55 -4.24
C ALA A 11 -2.27 -1.20 -3.50
N GLU A 12 -3.40 -1.28 -4.21
CA GLU A 12 -4.73 -1.12 -3.64
C GLU A 12 -5.40 -2.48 -3.50
N LEU A 13 -5.85 -2.80 -2.29
CA LEU A 13 -6.73 -3.93 -2.00
C LEU A 13 -8.11 -3.39 -1.64
N ARG A 14 -9.09 -3.61 -2.53
CA ARG A 14 -10.51 -3.33 -2.27
C ARG A 14 -11.12 -4.53 -1.56
N ILE A 15 -11.64 -4.30 -0.36
CA ILE A 15 -12.39 -5.27 0.45
C ILE A 15 -13.83 -4.79 0.49
N ASP A 16 -14.71 -5.57 -0.13
CA ASP A 16 -16.10 -5.19 -0.39
C ASP A 16 -16.21 -3.81 -1.09
N ASP A 17 -17.39 -3.20 -1.06
CA ASP A 17 -17.66 -1.93 -1.76
C ASP A 17 -17.25 -0.69 -0.95
N SER A 18 -16.84 -0.87 0.32
CA SER A 18 -16.66 0.24 1.26
C SER A 18 -15.25 0.44 1.78
N THR A 19 -14.38 -0.57 1.69
CA THR A 19 -13.06 -0.53 2.33
C THR A 19 -11.94 -0.64 1.31
N ILE A 20 -11.06 0.36 1.30
CA ILE A 20 -9.85 0.35 0.48
C ILE A 20 -8.63 0.36 1.39
N PHE A 21 -7.79 -0.65 1.24
CA PHE A 21 -6.50 -0.74 1.92
C PHE A 21 -5.38 -0.45 0.90
N MET A 22 -4.60 0.59 1.15
CA MET A 22 -3.48 0.98 0.30
C MET A 22 -2.17 0.62 1.00
N VAL A 23 -1.23 0.03 0.26
CA VAL A 23 0.10 -0.30 0.76
C VAL A 23 1.14 0.19 -0.24
N TRP A 24 2.20 0.81 0.26
CA TRP A 24 3.32 1.25 -0.58
C TRP A 24 4.65 1.18 0.17
N GLY A 25 5.73 1.10 -0.58
CA GLY A 25 7.09 1.12 -0.06
C GLY A 25 7.79 2.44 -0.38
N GLU A 26 8.52 2.99 0.59
CA GLU A 26 9.37 4.18 0.42
C GLU A 26 10.75 3.91 1.02
N ARG A 27 11.83 4.37 0.38
CA ARG A 27 13.16 4.31 0.99
C ARG A 27 13.39 5.53 1.87
N ASN A 28 13.87 5.31 3.09
CA ASN A 28 14.36 6.42 3.93
C ASN A 28 15.74 6.92 3.42
N ASP A 29 16.28 7.94 4.08
CA ASP A 29 17.58 8.55 3.73
C ASP A 29 18.76 7.57 3.78
N GLU A 30 18.63 6.48 4.55
CA GLU A 30 19.63 5.41 4.67
C GLU A 30 19.46 4.33 3.58
N GLY A 31 18.46 4.48 2.70
CA GLY A 31 18.12 3.51 1.67
C GLY A 31 17.34 2.29 2.18
N THR A 32 16.89 2.28 3.44
CA THR A 32 16.06 1.19 3.99
C THR A 32 14.65 1.28 3.45
N LEU A 33 14.10 0.16 2.97
CA LEU A 33 12.70 0.08 2.53
C LEU A 33 11.77 0.09 3.75
N ILE A 34 10.91 1.11 3.83
CA ILE A 34 9.85 1.26 4.82
C ILE A 34 8.52 0.98 4.15
N ILE A 35 7.74 0.06 4.72
CA ILE A 35 6.38 -0.24 4.26
C ILE A 35 5.41 0.68 4.99
N LYS A 36 4.58 1.40 4.23
CA LYS A 36 3.52 2.27 4.73
C LYS A 36 2.17 1.72 4.30
N SER A 37 1.13 2.02 5.07
CA SER A 37 -0.24 1.64 4.75
C SER A 37 -1.24 2.68 5.21
N GLU A 38 -2.37 2.75 4.51
CA GLU A 38 -3.51 3.60 4.83
C GLU A 38 -4.82 2.85 4.54
N MET A 39 -5.84 3.09 5.35
CA MET A 39 -7.19 2.57 5.11
C MET A 39 -8.15 3.74 4.84
N LYS A 40 -8.90 3.64 3.74
CA LYS A 40 -9.93 4.60 3.36
C LYS A 40 -11.29 3.92 3.35
N HIS A 41 -12.33 4.66 3.72
CA HIS A 41 -13.71 4.25 3.56
C HIS A 41 -14.33 5.05 2.42
N GLU A 42 -14.82 4.37 1.38
CA GLU A 42 -15.64 4.98 0.33
C GLU A 42 -17.12 4.77 0.69
N ASN A 43 -17.92 5.84 0.62
CA ASN A 43 -19.36 5.86 0.90
C ASN A 43 -20.16 5.67 -0.40
#